data_AF-A0AAW6SV81-F1
#
_entry.id   AF-A0AAW6SV81-F1
#
_cell.length_a   1.000
_cell.length_b   1.000
_cell.length_c   1.000
_cell.angle_alpha   90.00
_cell.angle_beta   90.00
_cell.angle_gamma   90.00
#
_symmetry.space_group_name_H-M   'P 1'
#
loop_
_entity.id
_entity.type
_entity.pdbx_description
1 polymer ?
#
loop_
_entity_poly.entity_id
_entity_poly.type
_entity_poly.pdbx_seq_one_letter_code
_entity_poly.pdbx_strand_id
1 'polypeptide(L)'
;MKFRAIDICYIGLFTAFMMIGANITSIVPFMVIGGVPITLQTFFAILAGATLGSRLGAISMIVYTIVGLAGAPVFARFSGGIGDIVSPTFGFIVSFIFTSYIVGKIIEKKPTFLMFITASLIGLVVNYIIGTNWMYFAYQLWASAPDGFTYKIAWLWMAAPLPKDIILSICAGLFAMRLHRTVKIRHFSISAK
;
A
#
# COMPACT_ATOMS: atom_id res chain seq x y z
N MET A 1 -18.44 -4.50 16.03
CA MET A 1 -17.87 -5.55 15.16
C MET A 1 -17.20 -6.56 16.08
N LYS A 2 -17.59 -7.85 16.04
CA LYS A 2 -16.90 -8.90 16.81
C LYS A 2 -15.81 -9.49 15.91
N PHE A 3 -14.54 -9.35 16.27
CA PHE A 3 -13.44 -10.00 15.56
C PHE A 3 -13.55 -11.51 15.73
N ARG A 4 -13.50 -12.25 14.62
CA ARG A 4 -13.38 -13.71 14.66
C ARG A 4 -11.93 -14.09 14.46
N ALA A 5 -11.54 -15.28 14.93
CA ALA A 5 -10.19 -15.80 14.74
C ALA A 5 -9.73 -15.74 13.27
N ILE A 6 -10.62 -16.06 12.32
CA ILE A 6 -10.29 -16.01 10.90
C ILE A 6 -9.97 -14.59 10.38
N ASP A 7 -10.65 -13.57 10.91
CA ASP A 7 -10.42 -12.18 10.49
C ASP A 7 -9.03 -11.72 10.95
N ILE A 8 -8.60 -12.17 12.15
CA ILE A 8 -7.26 -11.94 12.69
C ILE A 8 -6.21 -12.67 11.85
N CYS A 9 -6.46 -13.93 11.45
CA CYS A 9 -5.57 -14.68 10.57
C CYS A 9 -5.38 -13.97 9.22
N TYR A 10 -6.44 -13.43 8.63
CA TYR A 10 -6.33 -12.67 7.38
C TYR A 10 -5.54 -11.37 7.54
N ILE A 11 -5.74 -10.65 8.64
CA ILE A 11 -4.95 -9.46 8.97
C ILE A 11 -3.46 -9.82 9.02
N GLY A 12 -3.10 -10.85 9.79
CA GLY A 12 -1.71 -11.31 9.90
C GLY A 12 -1.12 -11.76 8.55
N LEU A 13 -1.88 -12.48 7.73
CA LEU A 13 -1.46 -12.92 6.41
C LEU A 13 -1.14 -11.74 5.49
N PHE A 14 -2.01 -10.73 5.43
CA PHE A 14 -1.79 -9.55 4.60
C PHE A 14 -0.68 -8.65 5.13
N THR A 15 -0.48 -8.57 6.45
CA THR A 15 0.71 -7.95 7.04
C THR A 15 1.99 -8.67 6.61
N ALA A 16 2.01 -10.00 6.60
CA ALA A 16 3.17 -10.78 6.15
C ALA A 16 3.46 -10.59 4.65
N PHE A 17 2.42 -10.59 3.80
CA PHE A 17 2.57 -10.28 2.39
C PHE A 17 3.11 -8.86 2.15
N MET A 18 2.64 -7.88 2.92
CA MET A 18 3.14 -6.51 2.85
C MET A 18 4.63 -6.43 3.18
N MET A 19 5.07 -7.11 4.24
CA MET A 19 6.47 -7.21 4.64
C MET A 19 7.33 -7.85 3.54
N ILE A 20 6.87 -8.95 2.95
CA ILE A 20 7.56 -9.61 1.83
C ILE A 20 7.65 -8.63 0.64
N GLY A 21 6.55 -7.97 0.31
CA GLY A 21 6.49 -6.98 -0.77
C GLY A 21 7.39 -5.77 -0.57
N ALA A 22 7.60 -5.34 0.67
CA ALA A 22 8.52 -4.27 1.04
C ALA A 22 9.98 -4.66 0.83
N ASN A 23 10.32 -5.91 1.12
CA ASN A 23 11.70 -6.39 1.14
C ASN A 23 12.19 -7.07 -0.15
N ILE A 24 11.31 -7.25 -1.14
CA ILE A 24 11.75 -7.71 -2.49
C ILE A 24 12.81 -6.78 -3.10
N THR A 25 12.75 -5.48 -2.80
CA THR A 25 13.76 -4.52 -3.27
C THR A 25 15.16 -4.79 -2.69
N SER A 26 15.27 -5.46 -1.54
CA SER A 26 16.55 -5.83 -0.93
C SER A 26 17.34 -6.83 -1.78
N ILE A 27 16.67 -7.59 -2.65
CA ILE A 27 17.29 -8.56 -3.57
C ILE A 27 17.84 -7.84 -4.82
N VAL A 28 17.37 -6.62 -5.12
CA VAL A 28 17.66 -5.89 -6.36
C VAL A 28 18.06 -4.43 -6.05
N PRO A 29 19.29 -4.18 -5.56
CA PRO A 29 19.69 -2.88 -5.00
C PRO A 29 19.72 -1.73 -6.02
N PHE A 30 19.86 -2.03 -7.31
CA PHE A 30 19.85 -1.05 -8.41
C PHE A 30 18.46 -0.46 -8.69
N MET A 31 17.42 -0.93 -8.01
CA MET A 31 16.03 -0.54 -8.23
C MET A 31 15.58 0.56 -7.23
N VAL A 32 16.44 1.56 -7.04
CA VAL A 32 16.20 2.74 -6.18
C VAL A 32 16.42 3.97 -7.04
N ILE A 33 15.35 4.70 -7.33
CA ILE A 33 15.42 5.94 -8.11
C ILE A 33 14.96 7.08 -7.20
N GLY A 34 15.79 8.11 -7.04
CA GLY A 34 15.48 9.25 -6.17
C GLY A 34 15.31 8.88 -4.68
N GLY A 35 16.03 7.86 -4.20
CA GLY A 35 15.89 7.39 -2.82
C GLY A 35 14.62 6.59 -2.53
N VAL A 36 13.73 6.39 -3.51
CA VAL A 36 12.51 5.58 -3.35
C VAL A 36 12.76 4.14 -3.81
N PRO A 37 12.65 3.15 -2.92
CA PRO A 37 12.77 1.74 -3.28
C PRO A 37 11.58 1.30 -4.15
N ILE A 38 11.83 0.58 -5.23
CA ILE A 38 10.78 -0.05 -6.03
C ILE A 38 10.33 -1.34 -5.34
N THR A 39 9.20 -1.27 -4.65
CA THR A 39 8.61 -2.37 -3.88
C THR A 39 7.37 -2.97 -4.57
N LEU A 40 6.84 -4.06 -4.01
CA LEU A 40 5.49 -4.60 -4.32
C LEU A 40 4.43 -4.15 -3.30
N GLN A 41 4.72 -3.17 -2.43
CA GLN A 41 3.81 -2.80 -1.35
C GLN A 41 2.48 -2.24 -1.85
N THR A 42 2.50 -1.40 -2.90
CA THR A 42 1.28 -0.86 -3.51
C THR A 42 0.34 -1.97 -3.99
N PHE A 43 0.89 -3.04 -4.57
CA PHE A 43 0.14 -4.23 -4.97
C PHE A 43 -0.59 -4.87 -3.79
N PHE A 44 0.12 -5.13 -2.69
CA PHE A 44 -0.45 -5.79 -1.52
C PHE A 44 -1.45 -4.90 -0.75
N ALA A 45 -1.22 -3.59 -0.70
CA ALA A 45 -2.17 -2.65 -0.10
C ALA A 45 -3.51 -2.62 -0.85
N ILE A 46 -3.46 -2.56 -2.19
CA ILE A 46 -4.65 -2.65 -3.06
C ILE A 46 -5.31 -4.01 -2.89
N LEU A 47 -4.54 -5.10 -2.95
CA LEU A 47 -5.06 -6.45 -2.81
C LEU A 47 -5.75 -6.65 -1.45
N ALA A 48 -5.17 -6.14 -0.36
CA ALA A 48 -5.77 -6.21 0.98
C ALA A 48 -7.15 -5.53 1.00
N GLY A 49 -7.26 -4.33 0.42
CA GLY A 49 -8.53 -3.59 0.37
C GLY A 49 -9.56 -4.30 -0.50
N ALA A 50 -9.14 -4.74 -1.69
CA ALA A 50 -9.99 -5.39 -2.67
C ALA A 50 -10.49 -6.78 -2.24
N THR A 51 -9.77 -7.47 -1.35
CA THR A 51 -10.09 -8.84 -0.91
C THR A 51 -10.72 -8.89 0.47
N LEU A 52 -10.18 -8.15 1.45
CA LEU A 52 -10.67 -8.17 2.83
C LEU A 52 -11.77 -7.12 3.08
N GLY A 53 -11.93 -6.17 2.16
CA GLY A 53 -12.81 -5.01 2.32
C GLY A 53 -12.10 -3.83 2.99
N SER A 54 -12.84 -2.72 3.10
CA SER A 54 -12.30 -1.42 3.53
C SER A 54 -11.71 -1.46 4.94
N ARG A 55 -12.40 -2.13 5.87
CA ARG A 55 -12.02 -2.17 7.29
C ARG A 55 -10.84 -3.10 7.55
N LEU A 56 -10.94 -4.37 7.16
CA LEU A 56 -9.91 -5.37 7.44
C LEU A 56 -8.63 -5.11 6.64
N GLY A 57 -8.74 -4.61 5.40
CA GLY A 57 -7.59 -4.18 4.60
C GLY A 57 -6.83 -3.05 5.29
N ALA A 58 -7.53 -1.99 5.72
CA ALA A 58 -6.92 -0.88 6.45
C ALA A 58 -6.28 -1.33 7.77
N ILE A 59 -6.95 -2.19 8.54
CA ILE A 59 -6.39 -2.75 9.78
C ILE A 59 -5.10 -3.54 9.50
N SER A 60 -5.03 -4.31 8.41
CA SER A 60 -3.82 -5.04 8.02
C SER A 60 -2.63 -4.12 7.76
N MET A 61 -2.89 -2.97 7.11
CA MET A 61 -1.86 -1.96 6.87
C MET A 61 -1.46 -1.23 8.16
N ILE A 62 -2.42 -0.94 9.06
CA ILE A 62 -2.14 -0.37 10.38
C ILE A 62 -1.25 -1.32 11.21
N VAL A 63 -1.57 -2.61 11.23
CA VAL A 63 -0.78 -3.62 11.95
C VAL A 63 0.63 -3.69 11.37
N TYR A 64 0.77 -3.69 10.05
CA TYR A 64 2.08 -3.60 9.40
C TYR A 64 2.89 -2.38 9.86
N THR A 65 2.27 -1.20 9.87
CA THR A 65 2.91 0.03 10.32
C THR A 65 3.32 -0.03 11.79
N ILE A 66 2.44 -0.50 12.68
CA ILE A 66 2.74 -0.63 14.12
C ILE A 66 3.88 -1.61 14.35
N VAL A 67 3.87 -2.76 13.67
CA VAL A 67 4.94 -3.77 13.80
C VAL A 67 6.30 -3.20 13.37
N GLY A 68 6.34 -2.45 12.26
CA GLY A 68 7.57 -1.79 11.84
C GLY A 68 8.03 -0.70 12.79
N LEU A 69 7.11 0.15 13.28
CA LEU A 69 7.44 1.19 14.27
C LEU A 69 7.89 0.62 15.62
N ALA A 70 7.41 -0.56 16.00
CA ALA A 70 7.87 -1.28 17.19
C ALA A 70 9.32 -1.81 17.06
N GLY A 71 9.95 -1.68 15.89
CA GLY A 71 11.35 -2.02 15.65
C GLY A 71 11.56 -3.31 14.87
N ALA A 72 10.51 -4.00 14.42
CA ALA A 72 10.66 -5.16 13.56
C ALA A 72 11.12 -4.72 12.15
N PRO A 73 12.07 -5.42 11.51
CA PRO A 73 12.65 -5.05 10.21
C PRO A 73 11.72 -5.38 9.04
N VAL A 74 10.49 -4.87 9.07
CA VAL A 74 9.42 -5.20 8.11
C VAL A 74 9.29 -4.19 6.98
N PHE A 75 9.87 -3.00 7.14
CA PHE A 75 9.89 -1.98 6.11
C PHE A 75 10.95 -2.30 5.05
N ALA A 76 10.95 -1.54 3.95
CA ALA A 76 11.84 -1.79 2.83
C ALA A 76 13.31 -1.71 3.24
N ARG A 77 14.17 -2.56 2.67
CA ARG A 77 15.59 -2.71 3.06
C ARG A 77 15.79 -3.22 4.50
N PHE A 78 14.84 -3.99 5.00
CA PHE A 78 14.83 -4.52 6.36
C PHE A 78 14.95 -3.40 7.42
N SER A 79 14.40 -2.22 7.14
CA SER A 79 14.32 -1.14 8.12
C SER A 79 13.14 -1.33 9.08
N GLY A 80 13.22 -0.67 10.23
CA GLY A 80 12.22 -0.69 11.29
C GLY A 80 12.59 0.29 12.40
N GLY A 81 11.58 0.69 13.17
CA GLY A 81 11.69 1.56 14.33
C GLY A 81 11.04 2.94 14.14
N ILE A 82 11.00 3.69 15.23
CA ILE A 82 10.40 5.04 15.27
C ILE A 82 11.18 6.03 14.38
N GLY A 83 12.48 5.79 14.17
CA GLY A 83 13.32 6.61 13.29
C GLY A 83 12.84 6.63 11.83
N ASP A 84 12.16 5.58 11.37
CA ASP A 84 11.61 5.53 10.00
C ASP A 84 10.53 6.60 9.77
N ILE A 85 9.88 7.14 10.81
CA ILE A 85 8.89 8.23 10.67
C ILE A 85 9.51 9.46 10.02
N VAL A 86 10.79 9.72 10.32
CA VAL A 86 11.55 10.87 9.78
C VAL A 86 11.96 10.61 8.32
N SER A 87 11.86 9.38 7.84
CA SER A 87 12.19 9.05 6.45
C SER A 87 11.26 9.78 5.46
N PRO A 88 11.81 10.36 4.38
CA PRO A 88 11.01 10.95 3.30
C PRO A 88 10.05 9.94 2.65
N THR A 89 10.32 8.65 2.73
CA THR A 89 9.49 7.59 2.13
C THR A 89 8.41 7.04 3.05
N PHE A 90 8.39 7.44 4.33
CA PHE A 90 7.41 6.94 5.31
C PHE A 90 5.96 7.28 4.94
N GLY A 91 5.75 8.39 4.25
CA GLY A 91 4.44 8.77 3.73
C GLY A 91 3.79 7.72 2.85
N PHE A 92 4.57 6.89 2.15
CA PHE A 92 4.04 5.77 1.38
C PHE A 92 3.49 4.65 2.27
N ILE A 93 4.11 4.41 3.43
CA ILE A 93 3.63 3.45 4.42
C ILE A 93 2.26 3.88 4.96
N VAL A 94 2.14 5.17 5.28
CA VAL A 94 0.88 5.77 5.76
C VAL A 94 -0.19 5.73 4.68
N SER A 95 0.17 6.03 3.42
CA SER A 95 -0.78 6.05 2.32
C SER A 95 -1.39 4.68 2.02
N PHE A 96 -0.68 3.58 2.27
CA PHE A 96 -1.23 2.23 2.09
C PHE A 96 -2.49 1.97 2.94
N ILE A 97 -2.59 2.57 4.13
CA ILE A 97 -3.79 2.48 4.97
C ILE A 97 -5.00 3.08 4.24
N PHE A 98 -4.82 4.28 3.69
CA PHE A 98 -5.86 4.99 2.94
C PHE A 98 -6.18 4.30 1.61
N THR A 99 -5.16 3.85 0.88
CA THR A 99 -5.31 3.09 -0.36
C THR A 99 -6.15 1.84 -0.13
N SER A 100 -5.82 1.04 0.90
CA SER A 100 -6.57 -0.18 1.22
C SER A 100 -8.01 0.11 1.60
N TYR A 101 -8.24 1.13 2.43
CA TYR A 101 -9.59 1.55 2.84
C TYR A 101 -10.45 1.99 1.65
N ILE A 102 -9.92 2.89 0.80
CA ILE A 102 -10.65 3.46 -0.34
C ILE A 102 -10.95 2.39 -1.38
N VAL A 103 -9.96 1.57 -1.74
CA VAL A 103 -10.13 0.47 -2.70
C VAL A 103 -11.23 -0.48 -2.23
N GLY A 104 -11.16 -0.93 -0.96
CA GLY A 104 -12.18 -1.80 -0.39
C GLY A 104 -13.56 -1.17 -0.38
N LYS A 105 -13.67 0.12 -0.02
CA LYS A 105 -14.95 0.83 0.07
C LYS A 105 -15.62 1.01 -1.29
N ILE A 106 -14.83 1.20 -2.36
CA ILE A 106 -15.33 1.30 -3.72
C ILE A 106 -15.86 -0.06 -4.19
N ILE A 107 -15.10 -1.14 -3.96
CA ILE A 107 -15.46 -2.49 -4.41
C ILE A 107 -16.66 -3.05 -3.62
N GLU A 108 -16.75 -2.75 -2.32
CA GLU A 108 -17.87 -3.16 -1.44
C GLU A 108 -19.23 -2.69 -1.95
N LYS A 109 -19.29 -1.55 -2.65
CA LYS A 109 -20.55 -1.03 -3.22
C LYS A 109 -21.01 -1.83 -4.43
N LYS A 110 -20.09 -2.21 -5.32
CA LYS A 110 -20.42 -2.90 -6.58
C LYS A 110 -19.20 -3.69 -7.10
N PRO A 111 -19.09 -4.99 -6.79
CA PRO A 111 -17.91 -5.79 -7.14
C PRO A 111 -17.96 -6.27 -8.61
N THR A 112 -17.90 -5.34 -9.57
CA THR A 112 -17.81 -5.65 -11.01
C THR A 112 -16.37 -5.60 -11.50
N PHE A 113 -16.11 -6.26 -12.64
CA PHE A 113 -14.78 -6.27 -13.27
C PHE A 113 -14.17 -4.87 -13.40
N LEU A 114 -14.96 -3.94 -13.95
CA LEU A 114 -14.54 -2.56 -14.14
C LEU A 114 -14.21 -1.88 -12.80
N MET A 115 -14.99 -2.17 -11.75
CA MET A 115 -14.79 -1.56 -10.43
C MET A 115 -13.50 -2.01 -9.76
N PHE A 116 -13.11 -3.28 -9.91
CA PHE A 116 -11.82 -3.76 -9.39
C PHE A 116 -10.64 -3.02 -10.03
N ILE A 117 -10.69 -2.79 -11.35
CA ILE A 117 -9.64 -2.06 -12.07
C ILE A 117 -9.64 -0.59 -11.68
N THR A 118 -10.79 0.09 -11.75
CA THR A 118 -10.86 1.53 -11.44
C THR A 118 -10.54 1.81 -9.98
N ALA A 119 -11.02 0.99 -9.04
CA ALA A 119 -10.67 1.11 -7.62
C ALA A 119 -9.16 0.95 -7.40
N SER A 120 -8.52 -0.01 -8.06
CA SER A 120 -7.08 -0.24 -7.95
C SER A 120 -6.28 0.96 -8.47
N LEU A 121 -6.68 1.54 -9.60
CA LEU A 121 -6.04 2.74 -10.15
C LEU A 121 -6.28 3.98 -9.26
N ILE A 122 -7.48 4.13 -8.68
CA ILE A 122 -7.75 5.18 -7.68
C ILE A 122 -6.85 4.99 -6.45
N GLY A 123 -6.70 3.75 -5.99
CA GLY A 123 -5.81 3.40 -4.88
C GLY A 123 -4.35 3.77 -5.14
N LEU A 124 -3.86 3.56 -6.36
CA LEU A 124 -2.54 4.01 -6.81
C LEU A 124 -2.40 5.54 -6.77
N VAL A 125 -3.40 6.26 -7.29
CA VAL A 125 -3.41 7.73 -7.27
C VAL A 125 -3.38 8.26 -5.84
N VAL A 126 -4.19 7.69 -4.94
CA VAL A 126 -4.18 8.03 -3.51
C VAL A 126 -2.80 7.79 -2.90
N ASN A 127 -2.19 6.65 -3.22
CA ASN A 127 -0.86 6.30 -2.74
C ASN A 127 0.18 7.36 -3.13
N TYR A 128 0.18 7.75 -4.40
CA TYR A 128 1.14 8.70 -4.95
C TYR A 128 0.89 10.12 -4.42
N ILE A 129 -0.37 10.55 -4.30
CA ILE A 129 -0.69 11.87 -3.76
C ILE A 129 -0.21 11.98 -2.31
N ILE A 130 -0.54 11.03 -1.45
CA ILE A 130 -0.18 11.11 -0.03
C ILE A 130 1.33 10.93 0.15
N GLY A 131 1.91 9.89 -0.47
CA GLY A 131 3.33 9.58 -0.32
C GLY A 131 4.26 10.65 -0.91
N THR A 132 3.95 11.17 -2.09
CA THR A 132 4.80 12.20 -2.75
C THR A 132 4.72 13.54 -2.03
N ASN A 133 3.55 13.94 -1.55
CA ASN A 133 3.41 15.16 -0.75
C ASN A 133 4.18 15.05 0.57
N TRP A 134 4.07 13.92 1.27
CA TRP A 134 4.89 13.66 2.46
C TRP A 134 6.38 13.76 2.15
N MET A 135 6.83 13.09 1.09
CA MET A 135 8.24 13.12 0.67
C MET A 135 8.73 14.54 0.41
N TYR A 136 7.92 15.36 -0.28
CA TYR A 136 8.24 16.76 -0.52
C TYR A 136 8.38 17.55 0.79
N PHE A 137 7.40 17.47 1.69
CA PHE A 137 7.46 18.18 2.97
C PHE A 137 8.58 17.67 3.87
N ALA A 138 8.87 16.37 3.85
CA ALA A 138 9.97 15.79 4.60
C ALA A 138 11.31 16.40 4.19
N TYR A 139 11.59 16.47 2.88
CA TYR A 139 12.80 17.11 2.36
C TYR A 139 12.84 18.63 2.57
N GLN A 140 11.70 19.30 2.74
CA GLN A 140 11.67 20.74 3.01
C GLN A 140 11.84 21.08 4.49
N LEU A 141 11.36 20.23 5.40
CA LEU A 141 11.22 20.56 6.81
C LEU A 141 12.26 19.89 7.71
N TRP A 142 12.66 18.65 7.44
CA TRP A 142 13.48 17.88 8.39
C TRP A 142 14.52 16.93 7.76
N ALA A 143 14.40 16.58 6.49
CA ALA A 143 15.36 15.74 5.77
C ALA A 143 16.23 16.59 4.84
N SER A 144 17.51 16.23 4.70
CA SER A 144 18.42 16.93 3.79
C SER A 144 18.00 16.72 2.33
N ALA A 145 17.50 17.78 1.69
CA ALA A 145 17.15 17.77 0.29
C ALA A 145 18.41 17.79 -0.61
N PRO A 146 18.43 17.05 -1.73
CA PRO A 146 19.46 17.23 -2.76
C PRO A 146 19.41 18.64 -3.37
N ASP A 147 20.54 19.10 -3.89
CA ASP A 147 20.63 20.41 -4.55
C ASP A 147 19.60 20.53 -5.69
N GLY A 148 18.81 21.61 -5.66
CA GLY A 148 17.77 21.87 -6.65
C GLY A 148 16.45 21.13 -6.44
N PHE A 149 16.27 20.37 -5.35
CA PHE A 149 15.03 19.64 -5.09
C PHE A 149 13.79 20.56 -5.06
N THR A 150 12.90 20.31 -6.01
CA THR A 150 11.66 21.07 -6.22
C THR A 150 10.47 20.10 -6.22
N TYR A 151 9.25 20.58 -5.96
CA TYR A 151 8.04 19.78 -6.05
C TYR A 151 7.91 18.99 -7.37
N LYS A 152 8.32 19.59 -8.50
CA LYS A 152 8.37 18.92 -9.81
C LYS A 152 9.31 17.71 -9.83
N ILE A 153 10.45 17.79 -9.15
CA ILE A 153 11.44 16.71 -9.07
C ILE A 153 10.90 15.55 -8.22
N ALA A 154 10.18 15.84 -7.12
CA ALA A 154 9.52 14.82 -6.32
C ALA A 154 8.54 13.97 -7.17
N TRP A 155 7.74 14.63 -8.01
CA TRP A 155 6.83 13.94 -8.94
C TRP A 155 7.56 13.26 -10.11
N LEU A 156 8.65 13.84 -10.60
CA LEU A 156 9.48 13.23 -11.64
C LEU A 156 10.10 11.92 -11.16
N TRP A 157 10.53 11.84 -9.90
CA TRP A 157 11.02 10.60 -9.31
C TRP A 157 9.95 9.50 -9.27
N MET A 158 8.69 9.87 -9.14
CA MET A 158 7.57 8.92 -9.17
C MET A 158 7.23 8.44 -10.59
N ALA A 159 7.69 9.13 -11.64
CA ALA A 159 7.50 8.69 -13.01
C ALA A 159 8.24 7.37 -13.32
N ALA A 160 9.37 7.12 -12.64
CA ALA A 160 10.14 5.88 -12.83
C ALA A 160 9.42 4.62 -12.30
N PRO A 161 8.87 4.60 -11.06
CA PRO A 161 8.04 3.49 -10.58
C PRO A 161 6.61 3.49 -11.15
N LEU A 162 6.16 4.53 -11.86
CA LEU A 162 4.77 4.58 -12.34
C LEU A 162 4.38 3.42 -13.29
N PRO A 163 5.18 3.04 -14.31
CA PRO A 163 4.80 1.97 -15.23
C PRO A 163 4.60 0.63 -14.52
N LYS A 164 5.52 0.25 -13.61
CA LYS A 164 5.39 -0.99 -12.83
C LYS A 164 4.18 -0.94 -11.90
N ASP A 165 3.91 0.20 -11.27
CA ASP A 165 2.81 0.33 -10.30
C ASP A 165 1.45 0.34 -10.98
N ILE A 166 1.33 0.86 -12.20
CA ILE A 166 0.10 0.73 -13.01
C ILE A 166 -0.16 -0.74 -13.34
N ILE A 167 0.85 -1.45 -13.85
CA ILE A 167 0.74 -2.87 -14.20
C ILE A 167 0.34 -3.68 -12.96
N LEU A 168 1.05 -3.49 -11.85
CA LEU A 168 0.80 -4.19 -10.61
C LEU A 168 -0.58 -3.85 -10.03
N SER A 169 -1.03 -2.60 -10.10
CA SER A 169 -2.36 -2.21 -9.62
C SER A 169 -3.46 -2.92 -10.41
N ILE A 170 -3.32 -3.01 -11.74
CA ILE A 170 -4.25 -3.76 -12.58
C ILE A 170 -4.20 -5.25 -12.24
N CYS A 171 -3.00 -5.82 -12.10
CA CYS A 171 -2.82 -7.21 -11.69
C CYS A 171 -3.46 -7.50 -10.32
N ALA A 172 -3.32 -6.60 -9.35
CA ALA A 172 -3.93 -6.71 -8.02
C ALA A 172 -5.46 -6.74 -8.12
N GLY A 173 -6.05 -5.83 -8.89
CA GLY A 173 -7.50 -5.80 -9.13
C GLY A 173 -8.01 -7.07 -9.80
N LEU A 174 -7.31 -7.58 -10.82
CA LEU A 174 -7.67 -8.83 -11.49
C LEU A 174 -7.52 -10.06 -10.57
N PHE A 175 -6.47 -10.09 -9.76
CA PHE A 175 -6.23 -11.17 -8.80
C PHE A 175 -7.28 -11.16 -7.69
N ALA A 176 -7.59 -9.98 -7.15
CA ALA A 176 -8.65 -9.79 -6.16
C ALA A 176 -10.01 -10.25 -6.67
N MET A 177 -10.33 -9.97 -7.94
CA MET A 177 -11.59 -10.41 -8.55
C MET A 177 -11.69 -11.92 -8.66
N ARG A 178 -10.60 -12.60 -9.07
CA ARG A 178 -10.54 -14.06 -9.08
C ARG A 178 -10.73 -14.60 -7.66
N LEU A 179 -10.06 -14.00 -6.69
CA LEU A 179 -10.19 -14.40 -5.29
C LEU A 179 -11.60 -14.18 -4.76
N HIS A 180 -12.28 -13.09 -5.13
CA HIS A 180 -13.65 -12.80 -4.72
C HIS A 180 -14.66 -13.83 -5.28
N ARG A 181 -14.39 -14.43 -6.45
CA ARG A 181 -15.24 -15.50 -7.00
C ARG A 181 -15.04 -16.84 -6.28
N THR A 182 -13.84 -17.10 -5.78
CA THR A 182 -13.47 -18.40 -5.18
C THR A 182 -13.59 -18.40 -3.65
N VAL A 183 -13.26 -17.28 -3.00
CA VAL A 183 -13.21 -17.11 -1.55
C VAL A 183 -14.32 -16.16 -1.14
N LYS A 184 -15.41 -16.70 -0.60
CA LYS A 184 -16.52 -15.92 -0.04
C LYS A 184 -16.12 -15.31 1.30
N ILE A 185 -15.34 -14.23 1.28
CA ILE A 185 -15.09 -13.43 2.47
C ILE A 185 -16.40 -12.72 2.84
N ARG A 186 -16.98 -13.11 3.98
CA ARG A 186 -18.36 -12.81 4.38
C ARG A 186 -18.71 -11.31 4.46
N HIS A 187 -17.73 -10.41 4.44
CA HIS A 187 -17.94 -8.96 4.58
C HIS A 187 -18.57 -8.31 3.34
N PHE A 188 -18.42 -8.88 2.15
CA PHE A 188 -19.13 -8.40 0.95
C PHE A 188 -20.63 -8.75 0.96
N SER A 189 -21.10 -9.57 1.91
CA SER A 189 -22.51 -9.97 2.04
C SER A 189 -23.42 -8.89 2.63
N ILE A 190 -22.89 -7.76 3.12
CA ILE A 190 -23.69 -6.73 3.80
C ILE A 190 -24.39 -5.81 2.79
N SER A 191 -23.96 -5.77 1.51
CA SER A 191 -24.63 -4.99 0.46
C SER A 191 -25.60 -5.80 -0.41
N ALA A 192 -25.89 -7.05 -0.05
CA ALA A 192 -26.84 -7.92 -0.76
C ALA A 192 -28.15 -8.10 0.03
N LYS A 193 -28.70 -6.99 0.54
CA LYS A 193 -30.08 -6.89 1.00
C LYS A 193 -30.73 -5.66 0.40
#